data_AF-A0A4P6FWS0-F1
#
_entry.id   AF-A0A4P6FWS0-F1
#
_cell.length_a   1.000
_cell.length_b   1.000
_cell.length_c   1.000
_cell.angle_alpha   90.00
_cell.angle_beta   90.00
_cell.angle_gamma   90.00
#
_symmetry.space_group_name_H-M   'P 1'
#
loop_
_entity.id
_entity.type
_entity.pdbx_description
1 polymer ?
#
loop_
_entity_poly.entity_id
_entity_poly.type
_entity_poly.pdbx_seq_one_letter_code
_entity_poly.pdbx_strand_id
1 'polypeptide(L)'
;MSNVIIGIIGAMMVIGLALASATYFGPRVTQTHNQGDAQLAIEAVSSAANAIRVRDLEKSSVFQSGTDLSSLNPDYLPEAPRNPFGGPAPMALNATGDTTGVAHFVALKLAGLRASKICDEISRQTGGPVPAPAGAMSYQIGCVGISTTMSPNLLAGDYIAYARL
;
A
#
# COMPACT_ATOMS: atom_id res chain seq x y z
N MET A 1 -35.71 -48.21 12.93
CA MET A 1 -35.69 -47.10 11.95
C MET A 1 -35.37 -45.73 12.57
N SER A 2 -35.43 -45.55 13.90
CA SER A 2 -35.14 -44.26 14.56
C SER A 2 -33.68 -43.79 14.56
N ASN A 3 -32.70 -44.71 14.44
CA ASN A 3 -31.27 -44.34 14.48
C ASN A 3 -30.80 -43.54 13.24
N VAL A 4 -31.51 -43.65 12.11
CA VAL A 4 -31.17 -42.93 10.88
C VAL A 4 -31.61 -41.46 10.96
N ILE A 5 -32.72 -41.18 11.64
CA ILE A 5 -33.29 -39.83 11.75
C ILE A 5 -32.42 -38.93 12.64
N ILE A 6 -31.91 -39.46 13.74
CA ILE A 6 -31.01 -38.74 14.66
C ILE A 6 -29.66 -38.43 13.98
N GLY A 7 -29.15 -39.31 13.11
CA GLY A 7 -27.92 -39.07 12.35
C GLY A 7 -28.03 -37.94 11.33
N ILE A 8 -29.18 -37.80 10.66
CA ILE A 8 -29.43 -36.75 9.66
C ILE A 8 -29.53 -35.36 10.32
N ILE A 9 -30.17 -35.28 11.49
CA ILE A 9 -30.30 -34.02 12.25
C ILE A 9 -28.92 -33.54 12.74
N GLY A 10 -28.07 -34.48 13.22
CA GLY A 10 -26.69 -34.16 13.62
C GLY A 10 -25.84 -33.62 12.47
N ALA A 11 -25.96 -34.22 11.28
CA ALA A 11 -25.23 -33.76 10.09
C ALA A 11 -25.67 -32.36 9.64
N MET A 12 -26.98 -32.05 9.65
CA MET A 12 -27.47 -30.71 9.28
C MET A 12 -26.99 -29.63 10.25
N MET A 13 -26.88 -29.92 11.56
CA MET A 13 -26.36 -28.96 12.53
C MET A 13 -24.89 -28.62 12.29
N VAL A 14 -24.05 -29.63 12.01
CA VAL A 14 -22.62 -29.42 11.73
C VAL A 14 -22.41 -28.62 10.45
N ILE A 15 -23.19 -28.91 9.40
CA ILE A 15 -23.13 -28.16 8.13
C ILE A 15 -23.58 -26.70 8.34
N GLY A 16 -24.63 -26.47 9.12
CA GLY A 16 -25.12 -25.12 9.44
C GLY A 16 -24.09 -24.27 10.18
N LEU A 17 -23.40 -24.84 11.17
CA LEU A 17 -22.32 -24.15 11.89
C LEU A 17 -21.07 -23.91 11.01
N ALA A 18 -20.76 -24.82 10.09
CA ALA A 18 -19.65 -24.64 9.14
C ALA A 18 -19.93 -23.50 8.15
N LEU A 19 -21.15 -23.38 7.62
CA LEU A 19 -21.52 -22.24 6.76
C LEU A 19 -21.56 -20.92 7.52
N ALA A 20 -22.05 -20.92 8.77
CA ALA A 20 -22.09 -19.71 9.60
C ALA A 20 -20.67 -19.20 9.93
N SER A 21 -19.72 -20.10 10.20
CA SER A 21 -18.33 -19.72 10.45
C SER A 21 -17.64 -19.19 9.18
N ALA A 22 -17.81 -19.84 8.03
CA ALA A 22 -17.20 -19.37 6.78
C ALA A 22 -17.72 -17.99 6.34
N THR A 23 -19.02 -17.74 6.50
CA THR A 23 -19.64 -16.46 6.09
C THR A 23 -19.35 -15.30 7.04
N TYR A 24 -19.22 -15.57 8.35
CA TYR A 24 -18.95 -14.52 9.34
C TYR A 24 -17.46 -14.15 9.46
N PHE A 25 -16.55 -15.13 9.34
CA PHE A 25 -15.11 -14.87 9.50
C PHE A 25 -14.43 -14.36 8.22
N GLY A 26 -14.93 -14.71 7.03
CA GLY A 26 -14.33 -14.31 5.75
C GLY A 26 -14.12 -12.78 5.59
N PRO A 27 -15.16 -11.95 5.77
CA PRO A 27 -15.02 -10.49 5.61
C PRO A 27 -14.09 -9.85 6.64
N ARG A 28 -14.05 -10.37 7.87
CA ARG A 28 -13.19 -9.84 8.93
C ARG A 28 -11.72 -10.15 8.70
N VAL A 29 -11.40 -11.37 8.29
CA VAL A 29 -10.02 -11.79 7.99
C VAL A 29 -9.44 -10.98 6.83
N THR A 30 -10.22 -10.78 5.77
CA THR A 30 -9.79 -9.95 4.63
C THR A 30 -9.56 -8.48 4.99
N GLN A 31 -10.38 -7.91 5.88
CA GLN A 31 -10.18 -6.56 6.39
C GLN A 31 -8.90 -6.44 7.23
N THR A 32 -8.63 -7.38 8.13
CA THR A 32 -7.40 -7.38 8.95
C THR A 32 -6.15 -7.47 8.07
N HIS A 33 -6.18 -8.30 7.02
CA HIS A 33 -5.07 -8.35 6.07
C HIS A 33 -4.90 -7.02 5.32
N ASN A 34 -5.98 -6.38 4.84
CA ASN A 34 -5.87 -5.07 4.16
C ASN A 34 -5.27 -4.00 5.10
N GLN A 35 -5.60 -4.05 6.39
CA GLN A 35 -5.06 -3.14 7.40
C GLN A 35 -3.57 -3.35 7.64
N GLY A 36 -3.13 -4.61 7.76
CA GLY A 36 -1.71 -4.93 7.89
C GLY A 36 -0.93 -4.52 6.64
N ASP A 37 -1.45 -4.83 5.46
CA ASP A 37 -0.85 -4.44 4.18
C ASP A 37 -0.76 -2.90 4.06
N ALA A 38 -1.79 -2.17 4.47
CA ALA A 38 -1.78 -0.70 4.50
C ALA A 38 -0.69 -0.14 5.43
N GLN A 39 -0.53 -0.72 6.63
CA GLN A 39 0.53 -0.29 7.57
C GLN A 39 1.92 -0.53 7.01
N LEU A 40 2.16 -1.69 6.39
CA LEU A 40 3.44 -1.99 5.73
C LEU A 40 3.75 -0.99 4.61
N ALA A 41 2.74 -0.62 3.81
CA ALA A 41 2.92 0.39 2.77
C ALA A 41 3.29 1.76 3.36
N ILE A 42 2.58 2.20 4.41
CA ILE A 42 2.82 3.47 5.10
C ILE A 42 4.23 3.51 5.70
N GLU A 43 4.66 2.44 6.37
CA GLU A 43 5.99 2.33 6.97
C GLU A 43 7.08 2.38 5.90
N ALA A 44 6.90 1.67 4.78
CA ALA A 44 7.85 1.67 3.68
C ALA A 44 8.03 3.06 3.04
N VAL A 45 6.93 3.80 2.77
CA VAL A 45 7.05 5.14 2.18
C VAL A 45 7.55 6.18 3.18
N SER A 46 7.17 6.08 4.45
CA SER A 46 7.58 7.03 5.48
C SER A 46 9.05 6.89 5.88
N SER A 47 9.56 5.67 6.01
CA SER A 47 10.98 5.41 6.28
C SER A 47 11.87 5.94 5.15
N ALA A 48 11.50 5.66 3.90
CA ALA A 48 12.17 6.16 2.72
C ALA A 48 12.13 7.70 2.60
N ALA A 49 10.96 8.31 2.85
CA ALA A 49 10.82 9.76 2.85
C ALA A 49 11.68 10.43 3.93
N ASN A 50 11.73 9.84 5.12
CA ASN A 50 12.56 10.34 6.22
C ASN A 50 14.05 10.24 5.90
N ALA A 51 14.49 9.12 5.31
CA ALA A 51 15.89 8.94 4.89
C ALA A 51 16.32 10.00 3.88
N ILE A 52 15.47 10.30 2.88
CA ILE A 52 15.73 11.38 1.92
C ILE A 52 15.81 12.73 2.64
N ARG A 53 14.90 13.00 3.58
CA ARG A 53 14.91 14.25 4.34
C ARG A 53 16.21 14.45 5.12
N VAL A 54 16.68 13.41 5.81
CA VAL A 54 17.94 13.44 6.55
C VAL A 54 19.12 13.70 5.60
N ARG A 55 19.15 13.01 4.45
CA ARG A 55 20.17 13.20 3.42
C ARG A 55 20.18 14.62 2.85
N ASP A 56 19.02 15.21 2.60
CA ASP A 56 18.91 16.55 2.03
C ASP A 56 19.35 17.63 3.04
N LEU A 57 19.06 17.41 4.33
CA LEU A 57 19.56 18.25 5.42
C LEU A 57 21.09 18.18 5.55
N GLU A 58 21.67 16.98 5.44
CA GLU A 58 23.12 16.80 5.59
C GLU A 58 23.92 17.31 4.38
N LYS A 59 23.51 16.94 3.16
CA LYS A 59 24.23 17.30 1.93
C LYS A 59 23.91 18.71 1.43
N SER A 60 22.99 19.43 2.08
CA SER A 60 22.49 20.74 1.64
C SER A 60 22.12 20.76 0.15
N SER A 61 21.61 19.63 -0.35
CA SER A 61 21.27 19.43 -1.76
C SER A 61 19.95 18.67 -1.83
N VAL A 62 19.15 18.95 -2.87
CA VAL A 62 17.83 18.36 -3.01
C VAL A 62 17.89 17.02 -3.74
N PHE A 63 17.21 16.01 -3.22
CA PHE A 63 17.12 14.70 -3.88
C PHE A 63 16.40 14.83 -5.22
N GLN A 64 16.94 14.18 -6.25
CA GLN A 64 16.34 14.21 -7.59
C GLN A 64 15.34 13.07 -7.73
N SER A 65 14.19 13.38 -8.31
CA SER A 65 13.18 12.42 -8.75
C SER A 65 13.79 11.42 -9.74
N GLY A 66 13.26 10.20 -9.78
CA GLY A 66 13.77 9.13 -10.64
C GLY A 66 15.12 8.53 -10.21
N THR A 67 15.79 9.10 -9.20
CA THR A 67 16.97 8.49 -8.60
C THR A 67 16.56 7.25 -7.82
N ASP A 68 17.34 6.18 -7.97
CA ASP A 68 17.12 4.95 -7.22
C ASP A 68 17.36 5.20 -5.72
N LEU A 69 16.37 4.83 -4.90
CA LEU A 69 16.49 4.92 -3.45
C LEU A 69 17.53 3.92 -2.90
N SER A 70 17.99 2.95 -3.68
CA SER A 70 19.14 2.12 -3.32
C SER A 70 20.40 2.95 -3.02
N SER A 71 20.54 4.15 -3.61
CA SER A 71 21.65 5.07 -3.36
C SER A 71 21.67 5.67 -1.94
N LEU A 72 20.57 5.55 -1.19
CA LEU A 72 20.49 5.96 0.22
C LEU A 72 21.07 4.89 1.16
N ASN A 73 21.29 3.67 0.67
CA ASN A 73 21.94 2.61 1.41
C ASN A 73 23.47 2.68 1.20
N PRO A 74 24.29 2.45 2.25
CA PRO A 74 23.93 2.17 3.65
C PRO A 74 23.81 3.43 4.53
N ASP A 75 24.16 4.60 4.01
CA ASP A 75 24.38 5.82 4.80
C ASP A 75 23.11 6.31 5.53
N TYR A 76 21.94 6.17 4.90
CA TYR A 76 20.65 6.68 5.41
C TYR A 76 19.60 5.59 5.61
N LEU A 77 19.79 4.43 4.99
CA LEU A 77 18.90 3.27 5.10
C LEU A 77 19.69 2.01 5.39
N PRO A 78 19.28 1.19 6.39
CA PRO A 78 20.00 -0.04 6.72
C PRO A 78 19.97 -1.05 5.57
N GLU A 79 18.87 -1.07 4.80
CA GLU A 79 18.68 -1.95 3.64
C GLU A 79 18.08 -1.18 2.46
N ALA A 80 18.37 -1.63 1.24
CA ALA A 80 17.79 -1.04 0.04
C ALA A 80 16.25 -1.24 0.03
N PRO A 81 15.45 -0.20 -0.22
CA PRO A 81 14.01 -0.30 -0.19
C PRO A 81 13.48 -1.34 -1.18
N ARG A 82 12.62 -2.24 -0.68
CA ARG A 82 11.94 -3.26 -1.49
C ARG A 82 10.45 -3.08 -1.40
N ASN A 83 9.75 -3.49 -2.44
CA ASN A 83 8.30 -3.46 -2.47
C ASN A 83 7.73 -4.77 -1.92
N PRO A 84 7.02 -4.74 -0.78
CA PRO A 84 6.48 -5.95 -0.17
C PRO A 84 5.34 -6.58 -0.99
N PHE A 85 4.79 -5.85 -1.97
CA PHE A 85 3.69 -6.31 -2.82
C PHE A 85 4.17 -6.96 -4.13
N GLY A 86 5.47 -7.16 -4.32
CA GLY A 86 6.01 -7.80 -5.53
C GLY A 86 6.06 -6.88 -6.77
N GLY A 87 6.03 -5.57 -6.55
CA GLY A 87 6.19 -4.55 -7.59
C GLY A 87 7.62 -3.97 -7.68
N PRO A 88 7.81 -2.90 -8.47
CA PRO A 88 9.06 -2.14 -8.49
C PRO A 88 9.36 -1.55 -7.11
N ALA A 89 10.65 -1.38 -6.80
CA ALA A 89 11.09 -0.71 -5.57
C ALA A 89 10.44 0.68 -5.42
N PRO A 90 10.30 1.20 -4.19
CA PRO A 90 9.90 2.58 -3.96
C PRO A 90 10.73 3.54 -4.80
N MET A 91 10.11 4.59 -5.32
CA MET A 91 10.77 5.58 -6.16
C MET A 91 10.40 7.00 -5.73
N ALA A 92 11.35 7.91 -5.91
CA ALA A 92 11.13 9.34 -5.71
C ALA A 92 10.42 9.92 -6.93
N LEU A 93 9.35 10.67 -6.70
CA LEU A 93 8.55 11.37 -7.69
C LEU A 93 8.56 12.88 -7.42
N ASN A 94 8.42 13.68 -8.46
CA ASN A 94 8.29 15.13 -8.36
C ASN A 94 6.85 15.56 -8.01
N ALA A 95 6.59 16.86 -7.95
CA ALA A 95 5.29 17.42 -7.59
C ALA A 95 4.13 16.96 -8.51
N THR A 96 4.43 16.61 -9.76
CA THR A 96 3.46 16.12 -10.75
C THR A 96 3.40 14.59 -10.84
N GLY A 97 4.18 13.87 -10.02
CA GLY A 97 4.28 12.42 -10.04
C GLY A 97 5.20 11.85 -11.12
N ASP A 98 6.04 12.68 -11.76
CA ASP A 98 7.03 12.25 -12.75
C ASP A 98 8.40 11.99 -12.10
N THR A 99 9.22 11.19 -12.78
CA THR A 99 10.58 10.77 -12.43
C THR A 99 11.67 11.78 -12.79
N THR A 100 11.31 13.03 -13.10
CA THR A 100 12.27 14.08 -13.51
C THR A 100 12.25 15.28 -12.56
N GLY A 101 13.41 15.92 -12.37
CA GLY A 101 13.55 17.12 -11.53
C GLY A 101 13.63 16.82 -10.03
N VAL A 102 13.14 17.75 -9.21
CA VAL A 102 13.21 17.66 -7.74
C VAL A 102 12.19 16.67 -7.20
N ALA A 103 12.63 15.77 -6.32
CA ALA A 103 11.75 14.87 -5.61
C ALA A 103 10.88 15.64 -4.59
N HIS A 104 9.58 15.38 -4.61
CA HIS A 104 8.62 15.89 -3.63
C HIS A 104 7.89 14.78 -2.89
N PHE A 105 7.84 13.59 -3.48
CA PHE A 105 7.15 12.44 -2.93
C PHE A 105 8.01 11.20 -3.05
N VAL A 106 7.83 10.26 -2.14
CA VAL A 106 8.22 8.86 -2.32
C VAL A 106 6.95 8.08 -2.60
N ALA A 107 6.95 7.30 -3.67
CA ALA A 107 5.83 6.47 -4.07
C ALA A 107 6.21 4.98 -4.06
N LEU A 108 5.26 4.17 -3.63
CA LEU A 108 5.31 2.71 -3.63
C LEU A 108 4.09 2.18 -4.41
N LYS A 109 4.35 1.40 -5.46
CA LYS A 109 3.28 0.74 -6.22
C LYS A 109 2.63 -0.37 -5.38
N LEU A 110 1.32 -0.28 -5.20
CA LEU A 110 0.50 -1.36 -4.66
C LEU A 110 0.14 -2.31 -5.81
N ALA A 111 0.57 -3.56 -5.71
CA ALA A 111 0.30 -4.58 -6.72
C ALA A 111 -0.77 -5.58 -6.26
N GLY A 112 -1.45 -6.19 -7.23
CA GLY A 112 -2.44 -7.24 -7.00
C GLY A 112 -3.89 -6.76 -6.97
N LEU A 113 -4.82 -7.72 -6.94
CA LEU A 113 -6.28 -7.48 -7.02
C LEU A 113 -6.84 -6.68 -5.83
N ARG A 114 -6.09 -6.61 -4.72
CA ARG A 114 -6.48 -5.90 -3.49
C ARG A 114 -5.90 -4.50 -3.40
N ALA A 115 -5.14 -4.04 -4.40
CA ALA A 115 -4.47 -2.74 -4.38
C ALA A 115 -5.44 -1.58 -4.08
N SER A 116 -6.64 -1.58 -4.67
CA SER A 116 -7.68 -0.58 -4.40
C SER A 116 -8.16 -0.59 -2.95
N LYS A 117 -8.35 -1.78 -2.36
CA LYS A 117 -8.80 -1.94 -0.97
C LYS A 117 -7.73 -1.56 0.04
N ILE A 118 -6.47 -1.88 -0.27
CA ILE A 118 -5.32 -1.45 0.53
C ILE A 118 -5.21 0.08 0.45
N CYS A 119 -5.38 0.65 -0.75
CA CYS A 119 -5.36 2.10 -0.97
C CYS A 119 -6.45 2.84 -0.19
N ASP A 120 -7.67 2.31 -0.20
CA ASP A 120 -8.78 2.83 0.61
C ASP A 120 -8.46 2.80 2.10
N GLU A 121 -7.79 1.74 2.57
CA GLU A 121 -7.43 1.60 3.98
C GLU A 121 -6.27 2.51 4.37
N ILE A 122 -5.28 2.73 3.50
CA ILE A 122 -4.24 3.75 3.71
C ILE A 122 -4.89 5.12 3.83
N SER A 123 -5.75 5.50 2.89
CA SER A 123 -6.46 6.78 2.93
C SER A 123 -7.30 6.92 4.20
N ARG A 124 -7.97 5.84 4.65
CA ARG A 124 -8.69 5.84 5.93
C ARG A 124 -7.76 6.08 7.13
N GLN A 125 -6.60 5.42 7.17
CA GLN A 125 -5.64 5.52 8.28
C GLN A 125 -4.94 6.88 8.32
N THR A 126 -4.73 7.52 7.17
CA THR A 126 -4.04 8.83 7.07
C THR A 126 -4.98 10.04 7.06
N GLY A 127 -6.29 9.81 7.20
CA GLY A 127 -7.30 10.88 7.26
C GLY A 127 -7.73 11.43 5.89
N GLY A 128 -7.45 10.70 4.80
CA GLY A 128 -7.93 10.99 3.45
C GLY A 128 -9.35 10.47 3.18
N PRO A 129 -9.91 10.80 2.00
CA PRO A 129 -11.24 10.35 1.60
C PRO A 129 -11.25 8.86 1.21
N VAL A 130 -12.41 8.22 1.38
CA VAL A 130 -12.66 6.82 0.98
C VAL A 130 -13.90 6.80 0.06
N PRO A 131 -13.81 6.28 -1.18
CA PRO A 131 -12.64 5.65 -1.79
C PRO A 131 -11.48 6.63 -2.01
N ALA A 132 -10.25 6.10 -2.05
CA ALA A 132 -9.06 6.89 -2.30
C ALA A 132 -9.20 7.71 -3.60
N PRO A 133 -8.76 8.97 -3.62
CA PRO A 133 -8.95 9.82 -4.79
C PRO A 133 -8.10 9.30 -5.96
N ALA A 134 -8.51 9.64 -7.18
CA ALA A 134 -7.67 9.50 -8.36
C ALA A 134 -6.94 10.83 -8.61
N GLY A 135 -5.64 10.79 -8.89
CA GLY A 135 -4.85 11.96 -9.26
C GLY A 135 -4.00 12.58 -8.15
N ALA A 136 -4.49 13.65 -7.49
CA ALA A 136 -3.63 14.55 -6.73
C ALA A 136 -3.12 13.97 -5.38
N MET A 137 -1.81 14.11 -5.15
CA MET A 137 -1.13 13.76 -3.90
C MET A 137 -1.21 14.91 -2.89
N SER A 138 -2.36 15.06 -2.22
CA SER A 138 -2.66 16.21 -1.36
C SER A 138 -2.25 16.05 0.11
N TYR A 139 -2.00 14.83 0.57
CA TYR A 139 -1.74 14.54 1.99
C TYR A 139 -0.25 14.31 2.28
N GLN A 140 0.15 14.40 3.55
CA GLN A 140 1.54 14.11 3.95
C GLN A 140 1.89 12.64 3.70
N ILE A 141 0.94 11.74 3.99
CA ILE A 141 0.98 10.33 3.62
C ILE A 141 -0.40 9.98 3.09
N GLY A 142 -0.48 9.24 2.01
CA GLY A 142 -1.77 8.83 1.47
C GLY A 142 -1.65 7.75 0.41
N CYS A 143 -2.77 7.47 -0.23
CA CYS A 143 -2.80 6.62 -1.39
C CYS A 143 -3.66 7.25 -2.49
N VAL A 144 -3.28 7.01 -3.75
CA VAL A 144 -3.95 7.60 -4.90
C VAL A 144 -3.97 6.61 -6.06
N GLY A 145 -5.08 6.62 -6.81
CA GLY A 145 -5.17 5.94 -8.10
C GLY A 145 -4.53 6.79 -9.20
N ILE A 146 -3.66 6.19 -10.01
CA ILE A 146 -2.99 6.87 -11.12
C ILE A 146 -3.96 6.96 -12.30
N SER A 147 -4.33 8.19 -12.69
CA SER A 147 -5.21 8.43 -13.84
C SER A 147 -4.45 8.50 -15.17
N THR A 148 -3.18 8.91 -15.14
CA THR A 148 -2.30 9.03 -16.31
C THR A 148 -0.96 8.40 -16.02
N THR A 149 -0.39 7.67 -16.98
CA THR A 149 0.93 7.03 -16.83
C THR A 149 1.98 8.05 -16.37
N MET A 150 2.57 7.79 -15.21
CA MET A 150 3.52 8.68 -14.53
C MET A 150 4.97 8.27 -14.81
N SER A 151 5.21 6.98 -15.02
CA SER A 151 6.53 6.39 -15.24
C SER A 151 6.35 5.04 -15.95
N PRO A 152 7.38 4.49 -16.62
CA PRO A 152 7.33 3.12 -17.18
C PRO A 152 6.87 2.06 -16.16
N ASN A 153 7.08 2.32 -14.88
CA ASN A 153 6.73 1.43 -13.77
C ASN A 153 5.39 1.76 -13.10
N LEU A 154 4.80 2.92 -13.40
CA LEU A 154 3.59 3.48 -12.80
C LEU A 154 2.60 3.86 -13.91
N LEU A 155 1.72 2.92 -14.26
CA LEU A 155 0.79 3.04 -15.38
C LEU A 155 -0.56 3.58 -14.92
N ALA A 156 -1.33 4.12 -15.86
CA ALA A 156 -2.73 4.46 -15.60
C ALA A 156 -3.51 3.23 -15.11
N GLY A 157 -4.28 3.38 -14.03
CA GLY A 157 -5.01 2.32 -13.35
C GLY A 157 -4.27 1.66 -12.19
N ASP A 158 -2.98 1.93 -12.00
CA ASP A 158 -2.23 1.48 -10.82
C ASP A 158 -2.62 2.31 -9.58
N TYR A 159 -2.42 1.72 -8.40
CA TYR A 159 -2.54 2.42 -7.11
C TYR A 159 -1.17 2.60 -6.49
N ILE A 160 -0.90 3.78 -5.95
CA ILE A 160 0.36 4.07 -5.24
C ILE A 160 0.09 4.59 -3.84
N ALA A 161 0.81 4.04 -2.88
CA ALA A 161 1.01 4.69 -1.58
C ALA A 161 2.10 5.75 -1.75
N TYR A 162 1.94 6.91 -1.12
CA TYR A 162 2.93 7.98 -1.19
C TYR A 162 3.15 8.66 0.15
N ALA A 163 4.35 9.21 0.33
CA ALA A 163 4.70 10.11 1.42
C ALA A 163 5.41 11.35 0.86
N ARG A 164 5.09 12.51 1.42
CA ARG A 164 5.67 13.80 1.04
C ARG A 164 7.00 14.03 1.78
N LEU A 165 7.99 14.52 1.03
CA LEU A 165 9.31 14.93 1.52
C LEU A 165 9.27 16.28 2.26
#